data_AF-A0A6A6U8I8-F1
#
_entry.id   AF-A0A6A6U8I8-F1
#
_cell.length_a   1.000
_cell.length_b   1.000
_cell.length_c   1.000
_cell.angle_alpha   90.00
_cell.angle_beta   90.00
_cell.angle_gamma   90.00
#
_symmetry.space_group_name_H-M   'P 1'
#
loop_
_entity.id
_entity.type
_entity.pdbx_description
1 polymer ?
#
loop_
_entity_poly.entity_id
_entity_poly.type
_entity_poly.pdbx_seq_one_letter_code
_entity_poly.pdbx_strand_id
1 'polypeptide(L)'
;MSILAYVISILCVYLSLNLFCPAVSVLLFYPANLRVSDQPALKWTTAATNASLLREDHGDSRDIPDYVLEYAPYCYLYSGEEYWPGLLSEHLDHTVPHINYDSVPREFQQPNLDDLDQLNAFGNIFLMSNDDPENYPDWLGGLSNVPDSRLHRSSAPAILIMVSKGQYIDAFWFFFYSFNLGNQVLGHRFGNHVGDWEHTVIRFENRRPIEVYYSEHAWGAAYRWEHAERHPNNRKRLLTYSAYGTHAMYRTAGNQPYVLPFGLLQDITDKGRLWDPTLNMFSYTYDPREDTLRASNFTPDVPEAWFHFNGRWGDKAYPTDDPRQYEFLGALHYESGPTGPKFKNLGRSAICENSEIDCSIRNPIDDQVPRNIQPAEWEHWKRSFDR
;
A
#
# COMPACT_ATOMS: atom_id res chain seq x y z
N MET A 1 -22.52 -32.72 18.98
CA MET A 1 -23.53 -32.07 18.11
C MET A 1 -22.78 -31.45 16.94
N SER A 2 -23.08 -31.88 15.72
CA SER A 2 -22.31 -31.52 14.54
C SER A 2 -22.56 -30.06 14.12
N ILE A 3 -21.52 -29.41 13.60
CA ILE A 3 -21.53 -28.04 13.04
C ILE A 3 -22.69 -27.83 12.06
N LEU A 4 -23.10 -28.89 11.35
CA LEU A 4 -24.25 -28.89 10.44
C LEU A 4 -25.59 -28.56 11.14
N ALA A 5 -25.78 -28.98 12.40
CA ALA A 5 -27.00 -28.70 13.15
C ALA A 5 -27.07 -27.25 13.66
N TYR A 6 -25.93 -26.60 13.83
CA TYR A 6 -25.84 -25.18 14.22
C TYR A 6 -26.04 -24.25 13.01
N VAL A 7 -25.56 -24.67 11.83
CA VAL A 7 -25.78 -23.93 10.57
C VAL A 7 -27.25 -24.02 10.11
N ILE A 8 -27.90 -25.17 10.28
CA ILE A 8 -29.33 -25.36 9.94
C ILE A 8 -30.25 -24.54 10.87
N SER A 9 -29.92 -24.40 12.15
CA SER A 9 -30.74 -23.60 13.07
C SER A 9 -30.70 -22.09 12.75
N ILE A 10 -29.55 -21.59 12.30
CA ILE A 10 -29.38 -20.20 11.84
C ILE A 10 -30.16 -19.95 10.54
N LEU A 11 -30.15 -20.90 9.60
CA LEU A 11 -30.93 -20.82 8.36
C LEU A 11 -32.45 -20.84 8.61
N CYS A 12 -32.94 -21.60 9.60
CA CYS A 12 -34.37 -21.64 9.94
C CYS A 12 -34.88 -20.34 10.61
N VAL A 13 -34.03 -19.63 11.35
CA VAL A 13 -34.38 -18.31 11.92
C VAL A 13 -34.42 -17.24 10.82
N TYR A 14 -33.58 -17.34 9.79
CA TYR A 14 -33.60 -16.43 8.63
C TYR A 14 -34.83 -16.58 7.73
N LEU A 15 -35.38 -17.79 7.62
CA LEU A 15 -36.57 -18.08 6.80
C LEU A 15 -37.90 -17.69 7.46
N SER A 16 -37.93 -17.47 8.77
CA SER A 16 -39.16 -17.14 9.51
C SER A 16 -39.39 -15.64 9.72
N LEU A 17 -38.40 -14.78 9.44
CA LEU A 17 -38.48 -13.32 9.61
C LEU A 17 -38.77 -12.54 8.30
N ASN A 18 -38.88 -13.20 7.15
CA ASN A 18 -39.12 -12.55 5.84
C ASN A 18 -40.56 -12.68 5.31
N LEU A 19 -41.52 -13.08 6.13
CA LEU A 19 -42.94 -12.90 5.83
C LEU A 19 -43.42 -11.67 6.61
N PHE A 20 -43.71 -10.58 5.89
CA PHE A 20 -44.20 -9.25 6.33
C PHE A 20 -43.19 -8.09 6.32
N CYS A 21 -42.78 -7.61 5.12
CA CYS A 21 -43.03 -6.22 4.66
C CYS A 21 -42.48 -6.01 3.23
N PRO A 22 -43.23 -5.44 2.27
CA PRO A 22 -42.76 -5.22 0.90
C PRO A 22 -42.20 -3.79 0.73
N ALA A 23 -40.94 -3.64 0.28
CA ALA A 23 -40.46 -2.59 -0.63
C ALA A 23 -38.92 -2.52 -0.65
N VAL A 24 -38.38 -2.24 -1.83
CA VAL A 24 -36.98 -1.92 -2.16
C VAL A 24 -36.08 -3.13 -2.43
N SER A 25 -36.25 -3.72 -3.61
CA SER A 25 -35.23 -4.53 -4.27
C SER A 25 -34.20 -3.61 -4.94
N VAL A 26 -33.01 -3.47 -4.37
CA VAL A 26 -31.83 -2.99 -5.11
C VAL A 26 -30.95 -4.20 -5.38
N LEU A 27 -31.08 -4.73 -6.60
CA LEU A 27 -30.22 -5.76 -7.15
C LEU A 27 -28.85 -5.15 -7.45
N LEU A 28 -27.83 -5.52 -6.68
CA LEU A 28 -26.42 -5.33 -7.07
C LEU A 28 -26.05 -6.41 -8.09
N PHE A 29 -26.28 -6.11 -9.37
CA PHE A 29 -25.67 -6.85 -10.47
C PHE A 29 -24.28 -6.27 -10.74
N TYR A 30 -23.25 -7.10 -10.61
CA TYR A 30 -21.98 -6.92 -11.30
C TYR A 30 -22.20 -7.01 -12.81
N PRO A 31 -21.69 -6.09 -13.64
CA PRO A 31 -21.43 -6.38 -15.03
C PRO A 31 -19.93 -6.59 -15.25
N ALA A 32 -19.56 -7.82 -15.54
CA ALA A 32 -18.42 -8.11 -16.39
C ALA A 32 -18.70 -7.57 -17.80
N ASN A 33 -17.66 -7.05 -18.45
CA ASN A 33 -17.58 -6.55 -19.84
C ASN A 33 -18.22 -5.19 -20.14
N LEU A 34 -17.39 -4.14 -20.19
CA LEU A 34 -17.62 -2.99 -21.06
C LEU A 34 -16.40 -2.76 -21.95
N ARG A 35 -16.67 -2.79 -23.27
CA ARG A 35 -15.77 -2.44 -24.37
C ARG A 35 -15.38 -0.97 -24.29
N VAL A 36 -14.15 -0.69 -24.69
CA VAL A 36 -13.60 0.64 -24.97
C VAL A 36 -14.49 1.36 -25.99
N SER A 37 -14.98 2.54 -25.62
CA SER A 37 -15.70 3.47 -26.49
C SER A 37 -15.45 4.90 -25.99
N ASP A 38 -14.61 5.62 -26.74
CA ASP A 38 -14.47 7.07 -26.88
C ASP A 38 -15.16 7.98 -25.85
N GLN A 39 -14.35 8.63 -25.00
CA GLN A 39 -14.73 9.82 -24.23
C GLN A 39 -14.19 11.08 -24.94
N PRO A 40 -14.98 12.16 -25.08
CA PRO A 40 -14.55 13.36 -25.79
C PRO A 40 -13.61 14.23 -24.95
N ALA A 41 -12.59 14.79 -25.59
CA ALA A 41 -11.65 15.74 -25.00
C ALA A 41 -12.38 16.97 -24.42
N LEU A 42 -12.28 17.19 -23.11
CA LEU A 42 -12.73 18.43 -22.47
C LEU A 42 -11.73 19.57 -22.76
N LYS A 43 -12.22 20.59 -23.45
CA LYS A 43 -11.51 21.84 -23.72
C LYS A 43 -11.51 22.72 -22.47
N TRP A 44 -10.32 23.12 -22.02
CA TRP A 44 -10.11 24.14 -21.00
C TRP A 44 -10.35 25.53 -21.59
N THR A 45 -11.35 26.26 -21.10
CA THR A 45 -11.50 27.69 -21.37
C THR A 45 -10.89 28.54 -20.25
N THR A 46 -10.09 29.49 -20.68
CA THR A 46 -9.21 30.39 -19.93
C THR A 46 -9.92 31.30 -18.92
N ALA A 47 -9.44 31.30 -17.68
CA ALA A 47 -9.50 32.44 -16.78
C ALA A 47 -8.05 32.79 -16.35
N ALA A 48 -7.31 33.39 -17.28
CA ALA A 48 -5.98 33.92 -17.04
C ALA A 48 -6.12 35.39 -16.62
N THR A 49 -6.02 35.68 -15.32
CA THR A 49 -5.45 36.93 -14.79
C THR A 49 -5.21 36.79 -13.29
N ASN A 50 -3.96 37.04 -12.88
CA ASN A 50 -3.43 37.20 -11.51
C ASN A 50 -2.87 35.98 -10.75
N ALA A 51 -2.63 34.84 -11.40
CA ALA A 51 -1.90 33.71 -10.79
C ALA A 51 -0.37 33.71 -11.08
N SER A 52 0.16 34.77 -11.70
CA SER A 52 1.54 34.80 -12.22
C SER A 52 2.60 35.34 -11.25
N LEU A 53 2.32 35.46 -9.95
CA LEU A 53 3.26 36.08 -9.00
C LEU A 53 3.68 35.22 -7.79
N LEU A 54 3.38 33.91 -7.76
CA LEU A 54 3.88 32.99 -6.72
C LEU A 54 4.25 31.59 -7.25
N ARG A 55 4.65 31.46 -8.52
CA ARG A 55 5.10 30.18 -9.08
C ARG A 55 6.62 30.16 -9.12
N GLU A 56 7.25 29.81 -8.01
CA GLU A 56 8.57 29.17 -8.12
C GLU A 56 8.32 27.83 -8.80
N ASP A 57 8.67 27.77 -10.08
CA ASP A 57 8.57 26.59 -10.91
C ASP A 57 9.64 25.59 -10.48
N HIS A 58 9.39 24.91 -9.35
CA HIS A 58 10.22 23.79 -8.88
C HIS A 58 10.00 22.51 -9.70
N GLY A 59 9.15 22.54 -10.75
CA GLY A 59 8.77 21.36 -11.54
C GLY A 59 9.93 20.70 -12.29
N ASP A 60 11.03 21.43 -12.52
CA ASP A 60 12.22 20.91 -13.22
C ASP A 60 13.45 20.75 -12.30
N SER A 61 13.29 20.98 -10.99
CA SER A 61 14.38 20.81 -10.03
C SER A 61 14.55 19.35 -9.64
N ARG A 62 15.80 18.87 -9.68
CA ARG A 62 16.23 17.56 -9.15
C ARG A 62 16.63 17.63 -7.67
N ASP A 63 16.48 18.78 -7.04
CA ASP A 63 16.89 18.99 -5.65
C ASP A 63 15.81 18.50 -4.67
N ILE A 64 16.25 17.76 -3.64
CA ILE A 64 15.43 17.45 -2.48
C ILE A 64 15.76 18.47 -1.38
N PRO A 65 14.83 19.32 -0.93
CA PRO A 65 15.12 20.26 0.13
C PRO A 65 15.47 19.58 1.45
N ASP A 66 16.43 20.12 2.20
CA ASP A 66 16.91 19.52 3.47
C ASP A 66 15.80 19.19 4.46
N TYR A 67 14.74 20.00 4.51
CA TYR A 67 13.62 19.77 5.42
C TYR A 67 12.87 18.46 5.10
N VAL A 68 12.86 18.00 3.85
CA VAL A 68 12.23 16.71 3.50
C VAL A 68 12.94 15.56 4.21
N LEU A 69 14.29 15.60 4.27
CA LEU A 69 15.09 14.59 4.96
C LEU A 69 15.11 14.79 6.49
N GLU A 70 15.08 16.05 6.94
CA GLU A 70 15.00 16.39 8.37
C GLU A 70 13.72 15.84 9.02
N TYR A 71 12.62 15.84 8.27
CA TYR A 71 11.31 15.36 8.72
C TYR A 71 10.99 13.91 8.31
N ALA A 72 11.94 13.21 7.67
CA ALA A 72 11.75 11.85 7.18
C ALA A 72 11.27 10.87 8.28
N PRO A 73 10.53 9.81 7.89
CA PRO A 73 10.08 8.80 8.83
C PRO A 73 11.25 7.98 9.36
N TYR A 74 11.14 7.58 10.62
CA TYR A 74 11.67 6.31 11.08
C TYR A 74 10.56 5.28 11.06
N CYS A 75 10.85 4.08 10.57
CA CYS A 75 9.90 2.97 10.53
C CYS A 75 10.29 1.91 11.55
N TYR A 76 9.41 1.64 12.52
CA TYR A 76 9.50 0.43 13.32
C TYR A 76 8.94 -0.74 12.53
N LEU A 77 9.75 -1.77 12.32
CA LEU A 77 9.33 -3.07 11.83
C LEU A 77 8.94 -3.93 13.03
N TYR A 78 7.94 -4.79 12.87
CA TYR A 78 7.44 -5.64 13.95
C TYR A 78 8.56 -6.50 14.57
N SER A 79 8.53 -6.68 15.89
CA SER A 79 9.60 -7.39 16.62
C SER A 79 9.72 -8.87 16.23
N GLY A 80 8.63 -9.46 15.74
CA GLY A 80 8.59 -10.81 15.17
C GLY A 80 8.49 -10.83 13.65
N GLU A 81 8.89 -9.76 12.95
CA GLU A 81 8.87 -9.74 11.48
C GLU A 81 9.71 -10.88 10.89
N GLU A 82 9.16 -11.49 9.84
CA GLU A 82 9.78 -12.57 9.08
C GLU A 82 10.08 -12.11 7.64
N TYR A 83 9.28 -11.18 7.12
CA TYR A 83 9.39 -10.62 5.77
C TYR A 83 9.97 -9.21 5.83
N TRP A 84 11.29 -9.14 5.70
CA TRP A 84 12.05 -7.90 5.86
C TRP A 84 12.07 -7.07 4.56
N PRO A 85 12.45 -5.77 4.62
CA PRO A 85 12.53 -4.92 3.43
C PRO A 85 13.27 -5.57 2.26
N GLY A 86 12.72 -5.47 1.05
CA GLY A 86 13.21 -6.15 -0.14
C GLY A 86 14.09 -5.29 -1.04
N LEU A 87 15.03 -5.93 -1.73
CA LEU A 87 15.79 -5.32 -2.83
C LEU A 87 15.03 -5.50 -4.14
N LEU A 88 14.73 -4.40 -4.84
CA LEU A 88 14.02 -4.45 -6.12
C LEU A 88 14.76 -5.31 -7.16
N SER A 89 16.09 -5.22 -7.22
CA SER A 89 16.90 -6.02 -8.16
C SER A 89 16.87 -7.51 -7.82
N GLU A 90 16.99 -7.87 -6.55
CA GLU A 90 16.91 -9.27 -6.09
C GLU A 90 15.52 -9.85 -6.39
N HIS A 91 14.46 -9.07 -6.20
CA HIS A 91 13.11 -9.47 -6.59
C HIS A 91 13.00 -9.76 -8.10
N LEU A 92 13.66 -8.96 -8.96
CA LEU A 92 13.70 -9.22 -10.40
C LEU A 92 14.52 -10.47 -10.76
N ASP A 93 15.62 -10.72 -10.04
CA ASP A 93 16.45 -11.93 -10.25
C ASP A 93 15.67 -13.22 -9.96
N HIS A 94 14.67 -13.15 -9.07
CA HIS A 94 13.84 -14.29 -8.65
C HIS A 94 12.45 -14.35 -9.29
N THR A 95 12.16 -13.47 -10.25
CA THR A 95 10.88 -13.46 -10.97
C THR A 95 11.08 -13.58 -12.48
N VAL A 96 10.03 -14.02 -13.17
CA VAL A 96 9.94 -14.04 -14.63
C VAL A 96 8.66 -13.32 -15.05
N PRO A 97 8.73 -12.35 -15.97
CA PRO A 97 7.54 -11.69 -16.49
C PRO A 97 6.61 -12.64 -17.24
N HIS A 98 5.33 -12.60 -16.89
CA HIS A 98 4.28 -13.37 -17.55
C HIS A 98 3.17 -12.45 -18.06
N ILE A 99 2.69 -12.72 -19.28
CA ILE A 99 1.43 -12.22 -19.80
C ILE A 99 0.33 -13.13 -19.26
N ASN A 100 -0.34 -12.69 -18.20
CA ASN A 100 -1.18 -13.58 -17.39
C ASN A 100 -0.41 -14.78 -16.81
N TYR A 101 -0.54 -15.97 -17.40
CA TYR A 101 0.13 -17.20 -16.95
C TYR A 101 1.11 -17.74 -18.00
N ASP A 102 1.25 -17.07 -19.15
CA ASP A 102 2.20 -17.44 -20.20
C ASP A 102 3.43 -16.52 -20.12
N SER A 103 4.64 -17.06 -20.18
CA SER A 103 5.86 -16.25 -20.10
C SER A 103 6.02 -15.32 -21.30
N VAL A 104 6.63 -14.15 -21.10
CA VAL A 104 7.05 -13.25 -22.19
C VAL A 104 8.11 -13.92 -23.10
N PRO A 105 8.37 -13.39 -24.32
CA PRO A 105 9.46 -13.88 -25.16
C PRO A 105 10.80 -13.91 -24.41
N ARG A 106 11.65 -14.90 -24.73
CA ARG A 106 12.87 -15.24 -23.96
C ARG A 106 13.77 -14.03 -23.70
N GLU A 107 13.90 -13.14 -24.67
CA GLU A 107 14.72 -11.93 -24.59
C GLU A 107 14.23 -10.90 -23.56
N PHE A 108 12.99 -11.01 -23.06
CA PHE A 108 12.40 -10.15 -22.03
C PHE A 108 12.22 -10.86 -20.68
N GLN A 109 12.69 -12.11 -20.54
CA GLN A 109 12.45 -12.90 -19.31
C GLN A 109 13.34 -12.52 -18.12
N GLN A 110 14.32 -11.65 -18.32
CA GLN A 110 15.29 -11.24 -17.29
C GLN A 110 15.48 -9.71 -17.33
N PRO A 111 14.42 -8.94 -17.03
CA PRO A 111 14.50 -7.49 -16.97
C PRO A 111 15.34 -7.05 -15.75
N ASN A 112 15.82 -5.83 -15.79
CA ASN A 112 16.41 -5.12 -14.65
C ASN A 112 15.70 -3.77 -14.48
N LEU A 113 16.15 -2.96 -13.51
CA LEU A 113 15.49 -1.70 -13.20
C LEU A 113 15.63 -0.62 -14.29
N ASP A 114 16.58 -0.75 -15.21
CA ASP A 114 16.82 0.20 -16.32
C ASP A 114 15.97 -0.10 -17.56
N ASP A 115 15.37 -1.30 -17.66
CA ASP A 115 14.58 -1.71 -18.83
C ASP A 115 13.21 -2.32 -18.52
N LEU A 116 12.81 -2.36 -17.23
CA LEU A 116 11.55 -2.96 -16.80
C LEU A 116 10.31 -2.38 -17.49
N ASP A 117 10.34 -1.10 -17.86
CA ASP A 117 9.25 -0.42 -18.57
C ASP A 117 9.05 -0.92 -20.01
N GLN A 118 10.05 -1.56 -20.62
CA GLN A 118 9.90 -2.16 -21.95
C GLN A 118 8.85 -3.28 -21.96
N LEU A 119 8.62 -3.92 -20.81
CA LEU A 119 7.58 -4.94 -20.64
C LEU A 119 6.16 -4.39 -20.86
N ASN A 120 5.98 -3.06 -20.78
CA ASN A 120 4.70 -2.41 -21.05
C ASN A 120 4.18 -2.67 -22.47
N ALA A 121 5.06 -3.04 -23.41
CA ALA A 121 4.67 -3.43 -24.77
C ALA A 121 3.75 -4.67 -24.82
N PHE A 122 3.74 -5.47 -23.76
CA PHE A 122 2.99 -6.74 -23.68
C PHE A 122 1.67 -6.64 -22.89
N GLY A 123 1.33 -5.45 -22.35
CA GLY A 123 0.10 -5.22 -21.61
C GLY A 123 0.18 -5.68 -20.14
N ASN A 124 -0.73 -6.54 -19.71
CA ASN A 124 -0.86 -6.96 -18.31
C ASN A 124 0.23 -7.97 -17.93
N ILE A 125 1.37 -7.46 -17.46
CA ILE A 125 2.50 -8.26 -16.99
C ILE A 125 2.45 -8.50 -15.49
N PHE A 126 2.82 -9.71 -15.08
CA PHE A 126 3.01 -10.15 -13.71
C PHE A 126 4.46 -10.62 -13.54
N LEU A 127 5.18 -10.10 -12.55
CA LEU A 127 6.52 -10.56 -12.19
C LEU A 127 6.38 -11.83 -11.33
N MET A 128 6.14 -12.98 -11.98
CA MET A 128 5.83 -14.22 -11.27
C MET A 128 7.09 -14.85 -10.69
N SER A 129 7.01 -15.32 -9.45
CA SER A 129 8.06 -16.02 -8.72
C SER A 129 8.51 -17.29 -9.43
N ASN A 130 9.83 -17.49 -9.47
CA ASN A 130 10.44 -18.76 -9.91
C ASN A 130 10.32 -19.86 -8.83
N ASP A 131 10.08 -19.46 -7.58
CA ASP A 131 10.02 -20.32 -6.41
C ASP A 131 8.58 -20.44 -5.89
N ASP A 132 8.26 -21.55 -5.24
CA ASP A 132 6.98 -21.70 -4.55
C ASP A 132 7.02 -20.94 -3.20
N PRO A 133 6.19 -19.91 -2.99
CA PRO A 133 6.23 -19.11 -1.76
C PRO A 133 5.88 -19.91 -0.50
N GLU A 134 5.19 -21.05 -0.61
CA GLU A 134 4.92 -21.92 0.55
C GLU A 134 6.18 -22.55 1.15
N ASN A 135 7.29 -22.59 0.39
CA ASN A 135 8.58 -23.09 0.86
C ASN A 135 9.44 -22.01 1.56
N TYR A 136 8.95 -20.78 1.68
CA TYR A 136 9.65 -19.67 2.32
C TYR A 136 11.09 -19.47 1.78
N PRO A 137 11.27 -19.21 0.48
CA PRO A 137 12.59 -18.95 -0.10
C PRO A 137 13.23 -17.69 0.51
N ASP A 138 14.55 -17.72 0.68
CA ASP A 138 15.32 -16.70 1.42
C ASP A 138 15.08 -15.26 0.92
N TRP A 139 14.90 -15.07 -0.39
CA TRP A 139 14.70 -13.75 -1.01
C TRP A 139 13.31 -13.14 -0.72
N LEU A 140 12.30 -13.98 -0.41
CA LEU A 140 11.00 -13.51 0.07
C LEU A 140 11.10 -13.05 1.53
N GLY A 141 11.90 -13.75 2.35
CA GLY A 141 12.15 -13.39 3.75
C GLY A 141 13.04 -12.16 3.91
N GLY A 142 14.04 -11.94 3.05
CA GLY A 142 14.85 -10.72 3.05
C GLY A 142 15.78 -10.57 4.27
N LEU A 143 16.22 -11.66 4.90
CA LEU A 143 17.04 -11.63 6.13
C LEU A 143 18.35 -10.81 6.00
N SER A 144 18.90 -10.69 4.80
CA SER A 144 20.08 -9.87 4.48
C SER A 144 19.82 -8.35 4.62
N ASN A 145 18.55 -7.95 4.64
CA ASN A 145 18.08 -6.57 4.66
C ASN A 145 17.51 -6.14 6.01
N VAL A 146 17.62 -6.96 7.06
CA VAL A 146 17.24 -6.58 8.42
C VAL A 146 18.02 -5.31 8.82
N PRO A 147 17.35 -4.20 9.19
CA PRO A 147 18.03 -2.96 9.55
C PRO A 147 19.00 -3.18 10.72
N ASP A 148 20.22 -2.65 10.67
CA ASP A 148 21.21 -2.80 11.74
C ASP A 148 20.70 -2.25 13.09
N SER A 149 21.05 -2.88 14.21
CA SER A 149 20.41 -2.61 15.51
C SER A 149 20.89 -1.31 16.14
N ARG A 150 22.05 -0.83 15.69
CA ARG A 150 22.68 0.40 16.18
C ARG A 150 22.63 1.51 15.14
N LEU A 151 22.83 1.16 13.88
CA LEU A 151 22.85 2.09 12.77
C LEU A 151 21.46 2.32 12.18
N HIS A 152 20.50 1.43 12.40
CA HIS A 152 19.15 1.49 11.81
C HIS A 152 19.12 1.46 10.27
N ARG A 153 20.23 1.10 9.63
CA ARG A 153 20.36 1.03 8.17
C ARG A 153 20.01 -0.36 7.66
N SER A 154 19.13 -0.44 6.67
CA SER A 154 18.89 -1.64 5.85
C SER A 154 19.75 -1.62 4.57
N SER A 155 20.10 -2.80 4.05
CA SER A 155 20.68 -2.95 2.71
C SER A 155 19.67 -2.70 1.59
N ALA A 156 18.37 -2.92 1.86
CA ALA A 156 17.29 -2.51 0.96
C ALA A 156 17.09 -0.99 1.02
N PRO A 157 17.01 -0.29 -0.13
CA PRO A 157 16.74 1.14 -0.16
C PRO A 157 15.24 1.41 0.05
N ALA A 158 14.91 2.42 0.85
CA ALA A 158 13.59 3.05 0.74
C ALA A 158 13.52 3.90 -0.54
N ILE A 159 12.32 4.19 -1.04
CA ILE A 159 12.17 5.07 -2.21
C ILE A 159 11.53 6.39 -1.79
N LEU A 160 12.25 7.48 -1.96
CA LEU A 160 11.74 8.83 -1.81
C LEU A 160 11.31 9.39 -3.17
N ILE A 161 10.04 9.74 -3.32
CA ILE A 161 9.53 10.47 -4.49
C ILE A 161 8.94 11.80 -4.02
N MET A 162 9.55 12.91 -4.42
CA MET A 162 9.06 14.25 -4.13
C MET A 162 8.17 14.77 -5.26
N VAL A 163 6.98 15.28 -4.90
CA VAL A 163 6.02 15.84 -5.86
C VAL A 163 5.69 17.28 -5.47
N SER A 164 6.01 18.22 -6.35
CA SER A 164 5.62 19.63 -6.19
C SER A 164 4.15 19.84 -6.57
N LYS A 165 3.39 20.48 -5.70
CA LYS A 165 1.94 20.72 -5.84
C LYS A 165 1.57 22.19 -5.64
N GLY A 166 2.43 23.09 -6.15
CA GLY A 166 2.27 24.53 -5.99
C GLY A 166 2.70 24.98 -4.60
N GLN A 167 1.75 25.32 -3.72
CA GLN A 167 2.06 25.73 -2.34
C GLN A 167 2.46 24.56 -1.43
N TYR A 168 2.20 23.32 -1.88
CA TYR A 168 2.52 22.09 -1.16
C TYR A 168 3.66 21.33 -1.85
N ILE A 169 4.42 20.61 -1.04
CA ILE A 169 5.28 19.52 -1.49
C ILE A 169 4.85 18.25 -0.76
N ASP A 170 4.61 17.19 -1.50
CA ASP A 170 4.39 15.86 -0.92
C ASP A 170 5.66 15.03 -1.08
N ALA A 171 6.20 14.55 0.03
CA ALA A 171 7.30 13.60 0.06
C ALA A 171 6.73 12.20 0.32
N PHE A 172 6.76 11.36 -0.71
CA PHE A 172 6.34 9.97 -0.64
C PHE A 172 7.54 9.09 -0.27
N TRP A 173 7.42 8.37 0.84
CA TRP A 173 8.37 7.35 1.29
C TRP A 173 7.75 5.99 1.04
N PHE A 174 8.19 5.29 -0.01
CA PHE A 174 7.77 3.93 -0.32
C PHE A 174 8.73 2.91 0.29
N PHE A 175 8.15 1.80 0.71
CA PHE A 175 8.80 0.64 1.28
C PHE A 175 8.42 -0.57 0.45
N PHE A 176 9.40 -1.34 0.02
CA PHE A 176 9.20 -2.53 -0.76
C PHE A 176 9.50 -3.76 0.08
N TYR A 177 8.67 -4.80 -0.07
CA TYR A 177 8.90 -6.11 0.50
C TYR A 177 8.73 -7.16 -0.60
N SER A 178 9.54 -8.21 -0.61
CA SER A 178 9.43 -9.24 -1.64
C SER A 178 8.20 -10.13 -1.45
N PHE A 179 7.55 -10.06 -0.29
CA PHE A 179 6.34 -10.83 0.02
C PHE A 179 5.47 -10.06 1.00
N ASN A 180 4.15 -10.22 0.86
CA ASN A 180 3.15 -9.83 1.84
C ASN A 180 2.53 -11.10 2.45
N LEU A 181 2.67 -11.25 3.76
CA LEU A 181 1.95 -12.26 4.51
C LEU A 181 0.60 -11.70 4.93
N GLY A 182 -0.44 -12.10 4.20
CA GLY A 182 -1.80 -11.65 4.44
C GLY A 182 -2.34 -12.11 5.79
N ASN A 183 -3.49 -11.59 6.21
CA ASN A 183 -4.00 -11.84 7.55
C ASN A 183 -4.76 -13.15 7.72
N GLN A 184 -4.95 -13.54 8.99
CA GLN A 184 -5.71 -14.73 9.35
C GLN A 184 -7.11 -14.41 9.89
N VAL A 185 -8.11 -15.14 9.38
CA VAL A 185 -9.47 -15.19 9.92
C VAL A 185 -9.79 -16.64 10.27
N LEU A 186 -10.12 -16.91 11.54
CA LEU A 186 -10.47 -18.27 12.03
C LEU A 186 -9.41 -19.34 11.68
N GLY A 187 -8.13 -18.97 11.69
CA GLY A 187 -7.01 -19.87 11.37
C GLY A 187 -6.73 -20.07 9.88
N HIS A 188 -7.49 -19.42 8.99
CA HIS A 188 -7.26 -19.41 7.54
C HIS A 188 -6.64 -18.08 7.12
N ARG A 189 -5.63 -18.12 6.23
CA ARG A 189 -4.88 -16.93 5.81
C ARG A 189 -5.36 -16.43 4.44
N PHE A 190 -5.44 -15.12 4.26
CA PHE A 190 -5.92 -14.50 3.03
C PHE A 190 -5.09 -13.27 2.67
N GLY A 191 -4.93 -13.00 1.38
CA GLY A 191 -4.20 -11.84 0.88
C GLY A 191 -2.69 -12.02 0.83
N ASN A 192 -2.18 -13.26 0.82
CA ASN A 192 -0.76 -13.46 0.54
C ASN A 192 -0.45 -13.01 -0.88
N HIS A 193 0.68 -12.36 -1.10
CA HIS A 193 1.16 -12.11 -2.46
C HIS A 193 2.67 -11.89 -2.50
N VAL A 194 3.28 -12.36 -3.58
CA VAL A 194 4.66 -12.00 -3.92
C VAL A 194 4.68 -10.52 -4.29
N GLY A 195 5.70 -9.82 -3.81
CA GLY A 195 5.93 -8.39 -3.93
C GLY A 195 4.93 -7.54 -3.18
N ASP A 196 5.38 -6.45 -2.56
CA ASP A 196 4.52 -5.57 -1.78
C ASP A 196 5.04 -4.14 -1.76
N TRP A 197 4.11 -3.18 -1.82
CA TRP A 197 4.41 -1.75 -1.88
C TRP A 197 3.56 -0.99 -0.88
N GLU A 198 4.23 -0.52 0.18
CA GLU A 198 3.64 0.30 1.23
C GLU A 198 4.27 1.68 1.24
N HIS A 199 3.58 2.69 1.79
CA HIS A 199 4.11 4.05 1.79
C HIS A 199 3.59 4.95 2.90
N THR A 200 4.38 5.95 3.21
CA THR A 200 4.00 7.09 4.05
C THR A 200 4.22 8.38 3.27
N VAL A 201 3.30 9.33 3.37
CA VAL A 201 3.44 10.65 2.75
C VAL A 201 3.53 11.71 3.83
N ILE A 202 4.49 12.62 3.68
CA ILE A 202 4.56 13.84 4.49
C ILE A 202 4.31 15.03 3.57
N ARG A 203 3.27 15.80 3.85
CA ARG A 203 2.95 17.03 3.12
C ARG A 203 3.51 18.23 3.84
N PHE A 204 4.21 19.06 3.08
CA PHE A 204 4.83 20.29 3.53
C PHE A 204 4.13 21.50 2.94
N GLU A 205 3.96 22.53 3.76
CA GLU A 205 3.57 23.87 3.35
C GLU A 205 4.57 24.84 3.97
N ASN A 206 5.12 25.76 3.18
CA ASN A 206 6.11 26.73 3.66
C ASN A 206 7.27 26.07 4.45
N ARG A 207 7.79 24.94 3.93
CA ARG A 207 8.90 24.16 4.50
C ARG A 207 8.59 23.50 5.86
N ARG A 208 7.33 23.43 6.27
CA ARG A 208 6.88 22.79 7.51
C ARG A 208 5.91 21.66 7.20
N PRO A 209 6.04 20.48 7.83
CA PRO A 209 5.07 19.42 7.65
C PRO A 209 3.72 19.83 8.27
N ILE A 210 2.64 19.57 7.55
CA ILE A 210 1.28 19.90 7.98
C ILE A 210 0.39 18.66 8.09
N GLU A 211 0.64 17.62 7.29
CA GLU A 211 -0.17 16.41 7.22
C GLU A 211 0.72 15.20 6.94
N VAL A 212 0.27 14.03 7.41
CA VAL A 212 0.89 12.73 7.16
C VAL A 212 -0.18 11.76 6.69
N TYR A 213 0.14 10.92 5.73
CA TYR A 213 -0.68 9.78 5.31
C TYR A 213 0.09 8.49 5.49
N TYR A 214 -0.61 7.45 5.94
CA TYR A 214 -0.13 6.10 6.11
C TYR A 214 -0.98 5.17 5.24
N SER A 215 -0.37 4.36 4.37
CA SER A 215 -1.11 3.35 3.60
C SER A 215 -1.53 2.19 4.48
N GLU A 216 -2.79 1.76 4.32
CA GLU A 216 -3.37 0.63 5.04
C GLU A 216 -4.09 -0.27 4.03
N HIS A 217 -3.37 -1.29 3.52
CA HIS A 217 -3.84 -2.18 2.45
C HIS A 217 -4.26 -1.39 1.20
N ALA A 218 -5.48 -1.58 0.70
CA ALA A 218 -6.03 -0.84 -0.44
C ALA A 218 -6.43 0.62 -0.14
N TRP A 219 -6.24 1.08 1.11
CA TRP A 219 -6.64 2.41 1.59
C TRP A 219 -5.51 3.07 2.38
N GLY A 220 -5.88 3.91 3.34
CA GLY A 220 -4.96 4.51 4.30
C GLY A 220 -5.67 5.48 5.24
N ALA A 221 -4.88 6.09 6.10
CA ALA A 221 -5.34 7.08 7.07
C ALA A 221 -4.45 8.32 7.02
N ALA A 222 -5.08 9.50 7.13
CA ALA A 222 -4.39 10.78 7.16
C ALA A 222 -4.57 11.49 8.48
N TYR A 223 -3.55 12.23 8.92
CA TYR A 223 -3.53 12.99 10.16
C TYR A 223 -2.84 14.33 9.96
N ARG A 224 -3.20 15.33 10.78
CA ARG A 224 -2.37 16.53 10.91
C ARG A 224 -1.01 16.17 11.51
N TRP A 225 0.04 16.86 11.11
CA TRP A 225 1.41 16.63 11.61
C TRP A 225 1.52 16.72 13.13
N GLU A 226 0.77 17.64 13.75
CA GLU A 226 0.75 17.81 15.20
C GLU A 226 0.23 16.58 15.95
N HIS A 227 -0.64 15.82 15.28
CA HIS A 227 -1.19 14.59 15.79
C HIS A 227 -0.20 13.44 15.64
N ALA A 228 0.54 13.35 14.53
CA ALA A 228 1.51 12.29 14.24
C ALA A 228 2.52 11.98 15.38
N GLU A 229 2.89 10.69 15.54
CA GLU A 229 3.88 10.28 16.54
C GLU A 229 5.27 10.68 16.04
N ARG A 230 6.10 11.22 16.94
CA ARG A 230 7.41 11.81 16.59
C ARG A 230 8.45 11.38 17.60
N HIS A 231 9.68 11.19 17.15
CA HIS A 231 10.76 10.69 17.99
C HIS A 231 10.94 11.59 19.23
N PRO A 232 10.99 11.04 20.46
CA PRO A 232 10.94 11.85 21.69
C PRO A 232 12.10 12.83 21.80
N ASN A 233 13.29 12.44 21.33
CA ASN A 233 14.50 13.27 21.39
C ASN A 233 14.75 14.08 20.10
N ASN A 234 13.97 13.84 19.05
CA ASN A 234 14.04 14.60 17.80
C ASN A 234 12.64 14.70 17.20
N ARG A 235 11.90 15.73 17.62
CA ARG A 235 10.49 15.92 17.21
C ARG A 235 10.30 16.24 15.72
N LYS A 236 11.37 16.35 14.94
CA LYS A 236 11.27 16.47 13.48
C LYS A 236 11.14 15.11 12.81
N ARG A 237 11.67 14.03 13.40
CA ARG A 237 11.56 12.69 12.85
C ARG A 237 10.20 12.07 13.17
N LEU A 238 9.43 11.80 12.13
CA LEU A 238 8.17 11.06 12.19
C LEU A 238 8.44 9.62 12.67
N LEU A 239 7.56 9.05 13.49
CA LEU A 239 7.55 7.61 13.77
C LEU A 239 6.40 6.96 13.00
N THR A 240 6.71 5.88 12.30
CA THR A 240 5.77 5.02 11.58
C THR A 240 5.97 3.58 12.04
N TYR A 241 4.93 2.76 11.91
CA TYR A 241 4.94 1.37 12.34
C TYR A 241 4.44 0.49 11.20
N SER A 242 5.26 -0.44 10.74
CA SER A 242 4.88 -1.46 9.76
C SER A 242 4.21 -2.61 10.48
N ALA A 243 3.03 -3.02 10.01
CA ALA A 243 2.35 -4.19 10.52
C ALA A 243 3.11 -5.47 10.16
N TYR A 244 2.95 -6.48 11.02
CA TYR A 244 3.53 -7.80 10.83
C TYR A 244 3.02 -8.45 9.53
N GLY A 245 3.91 -8.66 8.57
CA GLY A 245 3.63 -9.42 7.36
C GLY A 245 2.78 -8.71 6.32
N THR A 246 1.73 -7.97 6.72
CA THR A 246 0.90 -7.15 5.80
C THR A 246 1.57 -5.84 5.42
N HIS A 247 2.58 -5.43 6.18
CA HIS A 247 3.36 -4.20 6.06
C HIS A 247 2.59 -2.87 6.03
N ALA A 248 1.27 -2.90 6.19
CA ALA A 248 0.46 -1.71 6.31
C ALA A 248 1.06 -0.75 7.33
N MET A 249 1.08 0.52 6.97
CA MET A 249 1.74 1.56 7.72
C MET A 249 0.75 2.18 8.71
N TYR A 250 1.18 2.30 9.94
CA TYR A 250 0.37 2.86 11.01
C TYR A 250 1.07 3.97 11.77
N ARG A 251 0.23 4.80 12.38
CA ARG A 251 0.59 5.94 13.20
C ARG A 251 1.11 5.54 14.58
N THR A 252 0.62 4.44 15.13
CA THR A 252 0.88 3.99 16.51
C THR A 252 1.31 2.53 16.54
N ALA A 253 1.96 2.12 17.63
CA ALA A 253 2.16 0.72 17.95
C ALA A 253 0.90 0.10 18.59
N GLY A 254 0.75 -1.21 18.45
CA GLY A 254 -0.29 -2.01 19.07
C GLY A 254 -1.24 -2.63 18.05
N ASN A 255 -2.46 -2.90 18.52
CA ASN A 255 -3.52 -3.49 17.74
C ASN A 255 -4.15 -2.46 16.82
N GLN A 256 -4.21 -2.76 15.52
CA GLN A 256 -4.74 -1.89 14.47
C GLN A 256 -5.99 -2.53 13.84
N PRO A 257 -7.19 -2.32 14.43
CA PRO A 257 -8.41 -2.95 13.96
C PRO A 257 -8.91 -2.32 12.66
N TYR A 258 -9.26 -3.13 11.66
CA TYR A 258 -9.98 -2.66 10.48
C TYR A 258 -11.04 -3.68 10.05
N VAL A 259 -12.19 -3.18 9.58
CA VAL A 259 -13.38 -4.01 9.37
C VAL A 259 -13.56 -4.30 7.88
N LEU A 260 -13.35 -5.56 7.50
CA LEU A 260 -14.05 -6.22 6.39
C LEU A 260 -15.23 -7.05 6.99
N PRO A 261 -16.14 -7.67 6.19
CA PRO A 261 -17.28 -8.39 6.74
C PRO A 261 -16.86 -9.27 7.92
N PHE A 262 -17.65 -9.28 8.99
CA PHE A 262 -17.42 -10.00 10.25
C PHE A 262 -16.40 -9.41 11.23
N GLY A 263 -15.66 -8.33 10.92
CA GLY A 263 -14.88 -7.58 11.92
C GLY A 263 -13.72 -8.35 12.58
N LEU A 264 -13.15 -9.33 11.86
CA LEU A 264 -12.16 -10.29 12.38
C LEU A 264 -10.72 -10.02 11.94
N LEU A 265 -10.45 -8.93 11.21
CA LEU A 265 -9.11 -8.62 10.72
C LEU A 265 -8.47 -7.49 11.54
N GLN A 266 -7.26 -7.73 12.02
CA GLN A 266 -6.52 -6.80 12.85
C GLN A 266 -5.04 -6.93 12.52
N ASP A 267 -4.42 -5.81 12.20
CA ASP A 267 -2.97 -5.74 12.09
C ASP A 267 -2.35 -5.58 13.48
N ILE A 268 -1.10 -5.99 13.59
CA ILE A 268 -0.30 -5.87 14.82
C ILE A 268 0.98 -5.14 14.47
N THR A 269 1.26 -4.11 15.25
CA THR A 269 2.45 -3.27 15.14
C THR A 269 3.13 -3.17 16.51
N ASP A 270 4.45 -3.00 16.55
CA ASP A 270 5.16 -2.72 17.80
C ASP A 270 6.48 -1.94 17.57
N LYS A 271 7.27 -1.78 18.64
CA LYS A 271 8.57 -1.10 18.62
C LYS A 271 9.72 -2.09 18.44
N GLY A 272 9.64 -2.93 17.41
CA GLY A 272 10.69 -3.88 17.02
C GLY A 272 11.91 -3.20 16.41
N ARG A 273 12.40 -3.70 15.27
CA ARG A 273 13.62 -3.16 14.65
C ARG A 273 13.33 -1.78 14.06
N LEU A 274 14.08 -0.77 14.51
CA LEU A 274 14.01 0.57 13.93
C LEU A 274 14.81 0.64 12.63
N TRP A 275 14.15 1.10 11.58
CA TRP A 275 14.73 1.41 10.27
C TRP A 275 14.74 2.93 10.04
N ASP A 276 15.89 3.43 9.58
CA ASP A 276 16.05 4.78 9.05
C ASP A 276 16.18 4.76 7.52
N PRO A 277 15.08 5.04 6.78
CA PRO A 277 15.07 5.23 5.34
C PRO A 277 16.12 6.20 4.79
N THR A 278 16.56 7.19 5.57
CA THR A 278 17.52 8.20 5.09
C THR A 278 18.96 7.70 4.97
N LEU A 279 19.26 6.52 5.52
CA LEU A 279 20.60 5.92 5.48
C LEU A 279 20.85 5.03 4.26
N ASN A 280 19.80 4.72 3.51
CA ASN A 280 19.87 4.02 2.24
C ASN A 280 18.54 4.23 1.48
N MET A 281 18.55 5.05 0.44
CA MET A 281 17.36 5.34 -0.36
C MET A 281 17.70 5.52 -1.83
N PHE A 282 16.72 5.31 -2.69
CA PHE A 282 16.68 5.93 -4.01
C PHE A 282 15.75 7.14 -3.92
N SER A 283 16.20 8.28 -4.45
CA SER A 283 15.48 9.54 -4.32
C SER A 283 15.20 10.16 -5.67
N TYR A 284 13.97 10.64 -5.85
CA TYR A 284 13.47 11.14 -7.11
C TYR A 284 12.61 12.38 -6.91
N THR A 285 12.49 13.16 -7.98
CA THR A 285 11.46 14.18 -8.18
C THR A 285 10.52 13.73 -9.28
N TYR A 286 9.21 13.90 -9.11
CA TYR A 286 8.21 13.46 -10.08
C TYR A 286 7.27 14.60 -10.45
N ASP A 287 7.13 14.85 -11.75
CA ASP A 287 6.08 15.71 -12.30
C ASP A 287 4.91 14.85 -12.80
N PRO A 288 3.76 14.84 -12.11
CA PRO A 288 2.60 14.05 -12.51
C PRO A 288 1.87 14.60 -13.75
N ARG A 289 2.17 15.84 -14.20
CA ARG A 289 1.55 16.43 -15.40
C ARG A 289 2.24 15.97 -16.67
N GLU A 290 3.57 15.94 -16.61
CA GLU A 290 4.42 15.50 -17.71
C GLU A 290 4.78 14.00 -17.61
N ASP A 291 4.29 13.31 -16.57
CA ASP A 291 4.58 11.90 -16.27
C ASP A 291 6.09 11.61 -16.31
N THR A 292 6.87 12.50 -15.70
CA THR A 292 8.35 12.47 -15.75
C THR A 292 8.91 12.28 -14.36
N LEU A 293 9.56 11.12 -14.14
CA LEU A 293 10.40 10.87 -12.98
C LEU A 293 11.83 11.30 -13.29
N ARG A 294 12.53 11.87 -12.31
CA ARG A 294 13.95 12.19 -12.41
C ARG A 294 14.67 11.76 -11.13
N ALA A 295 15.80 11.07 -11.25
CA ALA A 295 16.71 10.79 -10.16
C ALA A 295 17.17 12.12 -9.53
N SER A 296 17.12 12.22 -8.21
CA SER A 296 17.50 13.45 -7.51
C SER A 296 19.02 13.63 -7.47
N ASN A 297 19.46 14.83 -7.10
CA ASN A 297 20.89 15.12 -6.91
C ASN A 297 21.53 14.35 -5.73
N PHE A 298 20.74 13.79 -4.81
CA PHE A 298 21.25 12.94 -3.73
C PHE A 298 21.65 11.54 -4.21
N THR A 299 20.95 11.03 -5.22
CA THR A 299 21.16 9.69 -5.75
C THR A 299 21.07 9.75 -7.28
N PRO A 300 22.02 10.41 -7.97
CA PRO A 300 21.87 10.76 -9.38
C PRO A 300 21.97 9.57 -10.34
N ASP A 301 22.49 8.44 -9.87
CA ASP A 301 22.82 7.25 -10.69
C ASP A 301 21.77 6.12 -10.54
N VAL A 302 20.63 6.38 -9.90
CA VAL A 302 19.58 5.37 -9.70
C VAL A 302 18.68 5.27 -10.94
N PRO A 303 18.19 4.06 -11.28
CA PRO A 303 17.39 3.82 -12.48
C PRO A 303 16.01 4.49 -12.39
N GLU A 304 15.48 4.95 -13.52
CA GLU A 304 14.16 5.61 -13.58
C GLU A 304 13.08 4.72 -14.21
N ALA A 305 13.47 3.78 -15.09
CA ALA A 305 12.55 2.98 -15.90
C ALA A 305 11.61 2.10 -15.05
N TRP A 306 12.11 1.49 -13.96
CA TRP A 306 11.30 0.65 -13.07
C TRP A 306 10.01 1.32 -12.56
N PHE A 307 10.01 2.64 -12.36
CA PHE A 307 8.84 3.39 -11.90
C PHE A 307 7.73 3.41 -12.95
N HIS A 308 8.09 3.34 -14.23
CA HIS A 308 7.17 3.36 -15.36
C HIS A 308 6.64 1.97 -15.72
N PHE A 309 7.05 0.91 -15.02
CA PHE A 309 6.47 -0.42 -15.21
C PHE A 309 4.99 -0.44 -14.80
N ASN A 310 4.11 -0.78 -15.76
CA ASN A 310 2.66 -0.77 -15.59
C ASN A 310 2.08 -2.09 -15.07
N GLY A 311 2.91 -3.12 -14.96
CA GLY A 311 2.48 -4.43 -14.50
C GLY A 311 2.40 -4.56 -12.98
N ARG A 312 2.33 -5.80 -12.54
CA ARG A 312 2.24 -6.19 -11.14
C ARG A 312 3.56 -6.75 -10.64
N TRP A 313 3.97 -6.26 -9.48
CA TRP A 313 5.15 -6.69 -8.74
C TRP A 313 4.80 -7.97 -7.99
N GLY A 314 4.79 -9.10 -8.69
CA GLY A 314 4.48 -10.40 -8.14
C GLY A 314 3.58 -11.28 -9.01
N ASP A 315 3.22 -12.41 -8.43
CA ASP A 315 2.40 -13.43 -9.06
C ASP A 315 1.05 -12.90 -9.53
N LYS A 316 0.51 -13.52 -10.58
CA LYS A 316 -0.94 -13.50 -10.79
C LYS A 316 -1.58 -14.44 -9.78
N ALA A 317 -2.71 -14.02 -9.20
CA ALA A 317 -3.50 -14.86 -8.29
C ALA A 317 -3.64 -16.28 -8.86
N TYR A 318 -3.37 -17.28 -8.02
CA TYR A 318 -3.33 -18.65 -8.47
C TYR A 318 -4.70 -19.14 -8.97
N PRO A 319 -4.73 -20.00 -10.00
CA PRO A 319 -5.96 -20.65 -10.43
C PRO A 319 -6.68 -21.36 -9.28
N THR A 320 -8.01 -21.46 -9.34
CA THR A 320 -8.82 -22.06 -8.27
C THR A 320 -8.59 -23.57 -8.09
N ASP A 321 -7.96 -24.23 -9.06
CA ASP A 321 -7.54 -25.62 -9.00
C ASP A 321 -6.08 -25.82 -8.57
N ASP A 322 -5.33 -24.75 -8.32
CA ASP A 322 -4.02 -24.81 -7.69
C ASP A 322 -4.20 -25.27 -6.22
N PRO A 323 -3.46 -26.30 -5.76
CA PRO A 323 -3.62 -26.85 -4.41
C PRO A 323 -3.30 -25.86 -3.28
N ARG A 324 -2.53 -24.81 -3.59
CA ARG A 324 -2.19 -23.74 -2.65
C ARG A 324 -3.31 -22.72 -2.53
N GLN A 325 -4.24 -22.70 -3.48
CA GLN A 325 -5.28 -21.69 -3.55
C GLN A 325 -6.58 -22.14 -2.91
N TYR A 326 -7.15 -21.25 -2.11
CA TYR A 326 -8.53 -21.34 -1.65
C TYR A 326 -9.16 -19.95 -1.58
N GLU A 327 -10.48 -19.92 -1.62
CA GLU A 327 -11.27 -18.70 -1.51
C GLU A 327 -12.30 -18.87 -0.39
N PHE A 328 -12.44 -17.85 0.44
CA PHE A 328 -13.52 -17.78 1.42
C PHE A 328 -14.15 -16.39 1.39
N LEU A 329 -15.45 -16.34 1.08
CA LEU A 329 -16.25 -15.12 1.06
C LEU A 329 -15.67 -14.00 0.18
N GLY A 330 -15.08 -14.36 -0.97
CA GLY A 330 -14.46 -13.40 -1.89
C GLY A 330 -13.00 -13.05 -1.58
N ALA A 331 -12.44 -13.54 -0.48
CA ALA A 331 -11.04 -13.36 -0.14
C ALA A 331 -10.21 -14.58 -0.59
N LEU A 332 -9.13 -14.33 -1.34
CA LEU A 332 -8.24 -15.37 -1.86
C LEU A 332 -7.10 -15.65 -0.88
N HIS A 333 -6.59 -16.88 -0.85
CA HIS A 333 -5.37 -17.21 -0.14
C HIS A 333 -4.17 -16.45 -0.73
N TYR A 334 -3.92 -16.63 -2.03
CA TYR A 334 -2.97 -15.84 -2.82
C TYR A 334 -3.69 -14.86 -3.75
N GLU A 335 -3.40 -13.57 -3.58
CA GLU A 335 -3.81 -12.50 -4.47
C GLU A 335 -2.76 -12.21 -5.53
N SER A 336 -3.09 -11.34 -6.49
CA SER A 336 -2.10 -10.88 -7.45
C SER A 336 -1.22 -9.81 -6.81
N GLY A 337 0.07 -9.79 -7.13
CA GLY A 337 0.98 -8.75 -6.69
C GLY A 337 0.46 -7.33 -7.01
N PRO A 338 0.85 -6.32 -6.21
CA PRO A 338 0.38 -4.95 -6.40
C PRO A 338 1.00 -4.29 -7.63
N THR A 339 0.37 -3.22 -8.11
CA THR A 339 1.01 -2.30 -9.05
C THR A 339 2.04 -1.43 -8.32
N GLY A 340 2.99 -0.87 -9.08
CA GLY A 340 4.07 -0.06 -8.52
C GLY A 340 3.66 1.34 -8.02
N PRO A 341 4.61 2.10 -7.45
CA PRO A 341 4.38 3.41 -6.83
C PRO A 341 3.64 4.41 -7.71
N LYS A 342 3.90 4.42 -9.03
CA LYS A 342 3.24 5.33 -10.00
C LYS A 342 1.71 5.31 -9.91
N PHE A 343 1.12 4.17 -9.53
CA PHE A 343 -0.32 3.97 -9.47
C PHE A 343 -0.96 4.39 -8.14
N LYS A 344 -0.18 4.89 -7.18
CA LYS A 344 -0.65 5.32 -5.85
C LYS A 344 -1.13 6.79 -5.82
N ASN A 345 -1.68 7.25 -6.95
CA ASN A 345 -2.24 8.59 -7.14
C ASN A 345 -1.32 9.74 -6.66
N LEU A 346 -0.08 9.79 -7.15
CA LEU A 346 0.95 10.75 -6.67
C LEU A 346 0.56 12.22 -6.92
N GLY A 347 -0.21 12.50 -7.98
CA GLY A 347 -0.69 13.83 -8.34
C GLY A 347 -1.90 14.35 -7.56
N ARG A 348 -2.42 13.58 -6.59
CA ARG A 348 -3.62 13.93 -5.82
C ARG A 348 -3.57 15.31 -5.15
N SER A 349 -4.70 16.01 -5.13
CA SER A 349 -4.82 17.31 -4.44
C SER A 349 -4.97 17.13 -2.93
N ALA A 350 -5.83 16.22 -2.47
CA ALA A 350 -5.94 15.84 -1.06
C ALA A 350 -4.75 14.95 -0.65
N ILE A 351 -4.45 14.86 0.65
CA ILE A 351 -3.40 13.95 1.15
C ILE A 351 -3.82 12.47 1.07
N CYS A 352 -5.13 12.20 1.16
CA CYS A 352 -5.73 10.89 1.02
C CYS A 352 -5.66 10.38 -0.42
N GLU A 353 -5.26 9.11 -0.60
CA GLU A 353 -5.08 8.47 -1.91
C GLU A 353 -6.39 8.36 -2.72
N ASN A 354 -7.48 7.97 -2.07
CA ASN A 354 -8.81 7.79 -2.68
C ASN A 354 -9.82 8.83 -2.16
N SER A 355 -10.88 9.11 -2.93
CA SER A 355 -11.88 10.15 -2.62
C SER A 355 -12.61 9.93 -1.29
N GLU A 356 -13.05 11.04 -0.70
CA GLU A 356 -13.62 11.33 0.64
C GLU A 356 -14.55 10.32 1.36
N ILE A 357 -14.95 9.20 0.75
CA ILE A 357 -15.84 8.23 1.40
C ILE A 357 -15.10 7.39 2.47
N ASP A 358 -13.78 7.17 2.33
CA ASP A 358 -13.04 6.21 3.17
C ASP A 358 -11.72 6.74 3.80
N CYS A 359 -11.25 7.91 3.37
CA CYS A 359 -10.10 8.58 3.98
C CYS A 359 -10.41 10.06 4.21
N SER A 360 -10.35 10.45 5.48
CA SER A 360 -10.45 11.82 5.97
C SER A 360 -9.28 12.10 6.91
N ILE A 361 -8.98 13.38 7.16
CA ILE A 361 -7.99 13.75 8.17
C ILE A 361 -8.58 13.41 9.55
N ARG A 362 -8.10 12.33 10.14
CA ARG A 362 -8.63 11.77 11.39
C ARG A 362 -8.19 12.57 12.61
N ASN A 363 -9.01 12.52 13.65
CA ASN A 363 -8.63 12.92 14.99
C ASN A 363 -7.92 11.72 15.66
N PRO A 364 -6.82 11.90 16.41
CA PRO A 364 -6.17 10.82 17.17
C PRO A 364 -7.10 9.93 18.00
N ILE A 365 -8.24 10.45 18.43
CA ILE A 365 -9.25 9.71 19.20
C ILE A 365 -9.88 8.59 18.34
N ASP A 366 -9.94 8.78 17.02
CA ASP A 366 -10.53 7.84 16.08
C ASP A 366 -9.66 6.58 15.90
N ASP A 367 -8.38 6.60 16.29
CA ASP A 367 -7.49 5.41 16.28
C ASP A 367 -7.97 4.32 17.26
N GLN A 368 -8.90 4.66 18.18
CA GLN A 368 -9.50 3.72 19.12
C GLN A 368 -10.87 3.19 18.69
N VAL A 369 -11.38 3.65 17.55
CA VAL A 369 -12.72 3.31 17.06
C VAL A 369 -12.59 2.58 15.73
N PRO A 370 -12.96 1.28 15.64
CA PRO A 370 -12.97 0.55 14.39
C PRO A 370 -13.77 1.31 13.31
N ARG A 371 -13.33 1.24 12.04
CA ARG A 371 -14.01 1.88 10.89
C ARG A 371 -15.52 1.61 10.96
N ASN A 372 -16.30 2.65 11.26
CA ASN A 372 -17.76 2.72 11.37
C ASN A 372 -18.51 1.39 11.63
N ILE A 373 -18.42 0.90 12.86
CA ILE A 373 -19.50 0.12 13.47
C ILE A 373 -20.29 1.09 14.35
N GLN A 374 -21.61 1.16 14.18
CA GLN A 374 -22.44 2.01 15.05
C GLN A 374 -22.19 1.61 16.52
N PRO A 375 -22.05 2.55 17.48
CA PRO A 375 -21.71 2.21 18.87
C PRO A 375 -22.61 1.13 19.50
N ALA A 376 -23.86 1.01 19.03
CA ALA A 376 -24.82 -0.01 19.45
C ALA A 376 -24.50 -1.43 18.95
N GLU A 377 -23.91 -1.57 17.76
CA GLU A 377 -23.50 -2.87 17.21
C GLU A 377 -22.28 -3.40 17.96
N TRP A 378 -21.29 -2.55 18.27
CA TRP A 378 -20.12 -2.94 19.07
C TRP A 378 -20.48 -3.53 20.44
N GLU A 379 -21.43 -2.91 21.15
CA GLU A 379 -21.89 -3.38 22.46
C GLU A 379 -22.76 -4.64 22.39
N HIS A 380 -23.38 -4.92 21.24
CA HIS A 380 -24.06 -6.19 20.99
C HIS A 380 -23.03 -7.33 20.82
N TRP A 381 -21.96 -7.09 20.05
CA TRP A 381 -20.94 -8.09 19.73
C TRP A 381 -20.03 -8.44 20.92
N LYS A 382 -19.64 -7.47 21.76
CA LYS A 382 -18.93 -7.78 23.03
C LYS A 382 -19.64 -8.84 23.86
N ARG A 383 -20.98 -8.82 23.90
CA ARG A 383 -21.80 -9.75 24.69
C ARG A 383 -21.97 -11.14 24.06
N SER A 384 -21.55 -11.31 22.80
CA SER A 384 -21.54 -12.60 22.12
C SER A 384 -20.20 -13.32 22.18
N PHE A 385 -19.09 -12.61 22.47
CA PHE A 385 -17.76 -13.23 22.63
C PHE A 385 -17.46 -13.68 24.07
N ASP A 386 -18.15 -13.11 25.07
CA ASP A 386 -18.09 -13.54 26.48
C ASP A 386 -19.00 -14.75 26.80
N ARG A 387 -19.46 -15.51 25.79
CA ARG A 387 -20.35 -16.67 25.96
C ARG A 387 -19.89 -17.95 25.28
#